data_AF-A0A7X0U632-F1
#
_entry.id   AF-A0A7X0U632-F1
#
_cell.length_a   1.000
_cell.length_b   1.000
_cell.length_c   1.000
_cell.angle_alpha   90.00
_cell.angle_beta   90.00
_cell.angle_gamma   90.00
#
_symmetry.space_group_name_H-M   'P 1'
#
loop_
_entity.id
_entity.type
_entity.pdbx_description
1 polymer ?
#
loop_
_entity_poly.entity_id
_entity_poly.type
_entity_poly.pdbx_seq_one_letter_code
_entity_poly.pdbx_strand_id
1 'polypeptide(L)'
;MVQILTAAVLVTSGIAAGVLFTHAVGVWPAMQAMTPERYVAAHKLLGRAYDPMMPIIVGSSAVLDIILAILSEPGLARTLFIASAVCLAGVGAVSQTRNVPINRRVKSLDPQAIPADWEDPRGLWGKWNLVRTTFAVLALIGNAAAAVSAF
;
A
#
# COMPACT_ATOMS: atom_id res chain seq x y z
N MET A 1 11.66 -25.03 3.25
CA MET A 1 11.52 -23.77 4.02
C MET A 1 11.52 -22.55 3.11
N VAL A 2 12.61 -22.26 2.38
CA VAL A 2 12.74 -21.09 1.50
C VAL A 2 11.59 -20.99 0.48
N GLN A 3 11.26 -22.06 -0.23
CA GLN A 3 10.14 -22.08 -1.19
C GLN A 3 8.78 -21.69 -0.58
N ILE A 4 8.52 -22.12 0.66
CA ILE A 4 7.27 -21.78 1.37
C ILE A 4 7.25 -20.29 1.72
N LEU A 5 8.38 -19.74 2.17
CA LEU A 5 8.52 -18.31 2.46
C LEU A 5 8.40 -17.47 1.18
N THR A 6 8.97 -17.94 0.06
CA THR A 6 8.82 -17.30 -1.26
C THR A 6 7.37 -17.30 -1.73
N ALA A 7 6.65 -18.42 -1.58
CA ALA A 7 5.22 -18.46 -1.88
C ALA A 7 4.42 -17.51 -0.98
N ALA A 8 4.72 -17.47 0.32
CA ALA A 8 4.07 -16.57 1.26
C ALA A 8 4.33 -15.09 0.94
N VAL A 9 5.56 -14.73 0.53
CA VAL A 9 5.88 -13.34 0.18
C VAL A 9 5.20 -12.93 -1.12
N LEU A 10 5.07 -13.83 -2.09
CA LEU A 10 4.29 -13.59 -3.32
C LEU A 10 2.81 -13.35 -3.03
N VAL A 11 2.22 -14.15 -2.14
CA VAL A 11 0.81 -13.97 -1.74
C VAL A 11 0.62 -12.63 -1.03
N THR A 12 1.45 -12.33 -0.04
CA THR A 12 1.29 -11.10 0.78
C THR A 12 1.59 -9.82 -0.01
N SER A 13 2.70 -9.78 -0.76
CA SER A 13 3.00 -8.65 -1.66
C SER A 13 1.98 -8.51 -2.79
N GLY A 14 1.46 -9.64 -3.32
CA GLY A 14 0.41 -9.66 -4.33
C GLY A 14 -0.90 -9.03 -3.84
N ILE A 15 -1.34 -9.39 -2.63
CA ILE A 15 -2.52 -8.77 -2.00
C ILE A 15 -2.27 -7.28 -1.76
N ALA A 16 -1.12 -6.89 -1.23
CA ALA A 16 -0.80 -5.47 -0.99
C ALA A 16 -0.83 -4.64 -2.28
N ALA A 17 -0.16 -5.12 -3.33
CA ALA A 17 -0.13 -4.48 -4.63
C ALA A 17 -1.53 -4.42 -5.26
N GLY A 18 -2.29 -5.51 -5.19
CA GLY A 18 -3.66 -5.60 -5.71
C GLY A 18 -4.59 -4.58 -5.05
N VAL A 19 -4.61 -4.50 -3.72
CA VAL A 19 -5.47 -3.54 -3.00
C VAL A 19 -5.12 -2.09 -3.33
N LEU A 20 -3.82 -1.76 -3.38
CA LEU A 20 -3.35 -0.42 -3.74
C LEU A 20 -3.63 -0.07 -5.20
N PHE A 21 -3.54 -1.06 -6.09
CA PHE A 21 -3.87 -0.92 -7.50
C PHE A 21 -5.37 -0.67 -7.68
N THR A 22 -6.25 -1.47 -7.06
CA THR A 22 -7.70 -1.25 -7.06
C THR A 22 -8.06 0.13 -6.52
N HIS A 23 -7.34 0.61 -5.50
CA HIS A 23 -7.53 1.97 -5.01
C HIS A 23 -7.14 3.02 -6.04
N ALA A 24 -6.01 2.85 -6.73
CA ALA A 24 -5.54 3.80 -7.73
C ALA A 24 -6.46 3.89 -8.96
N VAL A 25 -6.97 2.76 -9.45
CA VAL A 25 -7.73 2.71 -10.72
C VAL A 25 -9.25 2.73 -10.55
N GLY A 26 -9.77 2.35 -9.39
CA GLY A 26 -11.22 2.22 -9.14
C GLY A 26 -11.71 3.11 -8.01
N VAL A 27 -11.24 2.85 -6.78
CA VAL A 27 -11.79 3.52 -5.59
C VAL A 27 -11.54 5.03 -5.62
N TRP A 28 -10.32 5.45 -5.94
CA TRP A 28 -9.96 6.87 -5.95
C TRP A 28 -10.69 7.67 -7.05
N PRO A 29 -10.76 7.21 -8.33
CA PRO A 29 -11.60 7.85 -9.33
C PRO A 29 -13.08 7.95 -8.92
N ALA A 30 -13.63 6.90 -8.30
CA ALA A 30 -15.00 6.95 -7.79
C ALA A 30 -15.17 8.02 -6.69
N MET A 31 -14.21 8.13 -5.76
CA MET A 31 -14.20 9.16 -4.71
C MET A 31 -14.04 10.59 -5.26
N GLN A 32 -13.29 10.76 -6.34
CA GLN A 32 -13.16 12.06 -7.03
C GLN A 32 -14.50 12.55 -7.59
N ALA A 33 -15.33 11.64 -8.10
CA ALA A 33 -16.63 11.96 -8.67
C ALA A 33 -17.73 12.25 -7.62
N MET A 34 -17.47 12.00 -6.33
CA MET A 34 -18.44 12.24 -5.27
C MET A 34 -18.55 13.71 -4.90
N THR A 35 -19.70 14.12 -4.33
CA THR A 35 -19.78 15.38 -3.59
C THR A 35 -18.93 15.29 -2.31
N PRO A 36 -18.49 16.41 -1.70
CA PRO A 36 -17.67 16.38 -0.48
C PRO A 36 -18.28 15.56 0.66
N GLU A 37 -19.59 15.66 0.88
CA GLU A 37 -20.31 14.96 1.95
C GLU A 37 -20.25 13.44 1.73
N ARG A 38 -20.53 13.01 0.49
CA ARG A 38 -20.47 11.60 0.09
C ARG A 38 -19.05 11.06 0.15
N TYR A 39 -18.06 11.87 -0.23
CA TYR A 39 -16.65 11.53 -0.11
C TYR A 39 -16.27 11.27 1.35
N VAL A 40 -16.56 12.20 2.27
CA VAL A 40 -16.23 12.03 3.70
C VAL A 40 -16.91 10.79 4.28
N ALA A 41 -18.19 10.57 3.98
CA ALA A 41 -18.93 9.39 4.42
C ALA A 41 -18.30 8.09 3.89
N ALA A 42 -18.03 8.01 2.58
CA ALA A 42 -17.41 6.85 1.95
C ALA A 42 -15.99 6.59 2.48
N HIS A 43 -15.19 7.64 2.66
CA HIS A 43 -13.82 7.55 3.16
C HIS A 43 -13.76 7.02 4.59
N LYS A 44 -14.71 7.42 5.44
CA LYS A 44 -14.86 6.88 6.80
C LYS A 44 -15.23 5.40 6.78
N LEU A 45 -16.19 5.01 5.93
CA LEU A 45 -16.66 3.63 5.81
C LEU A 45 -15.52 2.70 5.34
N LEU A 46 -14.85 3.07 4.24
CA LEU A 46 -13.75 2.30 3.68
C LEU A 46 -12.54 2.27 4.62
N GLY A 47 -12.20 3.41 5.24
CA GLY A 47 -11.09 3.48 6.20
C GLY A 47 -11.25 2.48 7.35
N ARG A 48 -12.45 2.35 7.93
CA ARG A 48 -12.71 1.38 9.00
C ARG A 48 -12.44 -0.07 8.59
N ALA A 49 -12.74 -0.43 7.35
CA ALA A 49 -12.52 -1.78 6.85
C ALA A 49 -11.03 -2.07 6.53
N TYR A 50 -10.33 -1.10 5.93
CA TYR A 50 -8.96 -1.32 5.44
C TYR A 50 -7.86 -1.02 6.46
N ASP A 51 -8.05 -0.06 7.37
CA ASP A 51 -6.99 0.44 8.25
C ASP A 51 -6.28 -0.64 9.09
N PRO A 52 -6.97 -1.65 9.67
CA PRO A 52 -6.30 -2.64 10.51
C PRO A 52 -5.42 -3.59 9.71
N MET A 53 -5.86 -3.96 8.49
CA MET A 53 -5.27 -5.06 7.75
C MET A 53 -4.09 -4.63 6.86
N MET A 54 -4.14 -3.43 6.30
CA MET A 54 -3.10 -2.97 5.36
C MET A 54 -1.69 -2.89 5.97
N PRO A 55 -1.48 -2.32 7.18
CA PRO A 55 -0.17 -2.31 7.81
C PRO A 55 0.35 -3.72 8.13
N ILE A 56 -0.56 -4.63 8.50
CA ILE A 56 -0.20 -6.02 8.80
C ILE A 56 0.31 -6.71 7.54
N ILE A 57 -0.43 -6.64 6.43
CA ILE A 57 -0.05 -7.30 5.16
C ILE A 57 1.26 -6.72 4.61
N VAL A 58 1.38 -5.39 4.56
CA VAL A 58 2.60 -4.72 4.06
C VAL A 58 3.79 -5.03 4.97
N GLY A 59 3.59 -4.96 6.29
CA GLY A 59 4.63 -5.25 7.28
C GLY A 59 5.08 -6.71 7.23
N SER A 60 4.14 -7.66 7.17
CA SER A 60 4.47 -9.09 7.07
C SER A 60 5.22 -9.40 5.78
N SER A 61 4.82 -8.79 4.65
CA SER A 61 5.53 -8.97 3.38
C SER A 61 6.96 -8.43 3.46
N ALA A 62 7.17 -7.26 4.07
CA ALA A 62 8.50 -6.68 4.23
C ALA A 62 9.40 -7.55 5.14
N VAL A 63 8.84 -8.09 6.23
CA VAL A 63 9.55 -9.02 7.12
C VAL A 63 9.94 -10.30 6.37
N LEU A 64 9.05 -10.85 5.56
CA LEU A 64 9.34 -12.03 4.73
C LEU A 64 10.48 -11.75 3.74
N ASP A 65 10.47 -10.60 3.08
CA ASP A 65 11.57 -10.19 2.19
C ASP A 65 12.91 -10.08 2.92
N ILE A 66 12.92 -9.52 4.14
CA ILE A 66 14.14 -9.46 4.97
C ILE A 66 14.63 -10.87 5.32
N ILE A 67 13.74 -11.76 5.74
CA ILE A 67 14.10 -13.15 6.06
C ILE A 67 14.68 -13.84 4.82
N LEU A 68 14.02 -13.72 3.67
CA LEU A 68 14.49 -14.30 2.41
C LEU A 68 15.84 -13.73 1.97
N ALA A 69 16.06 -12.43 2.14
CA ALA A 69 17.35 -11.80 1.89
C ALA A 69 18.48 -12.30 2.80
N ILE A 70 18.19 -12.68 4.04
CA ILE A 70 19.17 -13.26 4.97
C ILE A 70 19.47 -14.72 4.62
N LEU A 71 18.44 -15.48 4.21
CA LEU A 71 18.57 -16.91 3.89
C LEU A 71 19.13 -17.17 2.48
N SER A 72 19.12 -16.18 1.60
CA SER A 72 19.60 -16.32 0.21
C SER A 72 21.11 -16.14 0.12
N GLU A 73 21.76 -16.94 -0.71
CA GLU A 73 23.16 -16.74 -1.08
C GLU A 73 23.37 -15.38 -1.78
N PRO A 74 24.58 -14.81 -1.72
CA PRO A 74 24.90 -13.60 -2.48
C PRO A 74 24.58 -13.76 -3.97
N GLY A 75 23.75 -12.87 -4.51
CA GLY A 75 23.32 -12.95 -5.90
C GLY A 75 22.10 -12.08 -6.22
N LEU A 76 21.54 -12.30 -7.41
CA LEU A 76 20.41 -11.53 -7.92
C LEU A 76 19.16 -11.68 -7.03
N ALA A 77 18.79 -12.91 -6.64
CA ALA A 77 17.62 -13.17 -5.81
C ALA A 77 17.68 -12.42 -4.46
N ARG A 78 18.83 -12.49 -3.77
CA ARG A 78 19.08 -11.73 -2.54
C ARG A 78 18.91 -10.23 -2.73
N THR A 79 19.49 -9.69 -3.80
CA THR A 79 19.41 -8.26 -4.13
C THR A 79 17.97 -7.83 -4.38
N LEU A 80 17.19 -8.66 -5.08
CA LEU A 80 15.78 -8.40 -5.36
C LEU A 80 14.93 -8.44 -4.08
N PHE A 81 15.13 -9.40 -3.18
CA PHE A 81 14.43 -9.40 -1.88
C PHE A 81 14.74 -8.15 -1.05
N ILE A 82 16.01 -7.70 -1.03
CA ILE A 82 16.39 -6.45 -0.34
C ILE A 82 15.67 -5.25 -0.98
N ALA A 83 15.68 -5.15 -2.31
CA ALA A 83 15.02 -4.07 -3.02
C ALA A 83 13.51 -4.05 -2.78
N SER A 84 12.86 -5.22 -2.77
CA SER A 84 11.44 -5.37 -2.45
C SER A 84 11.11 -4.95 -1.02
N ALA A 85 11.93 -5.33 -0.03
CA ALA A 85 11.79 -4.88 1.35
C ALA A 85 11.87 -3.35 1.45
N VAL A 86 12.81 -2.71 0.74
CA VAL A 86 12.95 -1.25 0.68
C VAL A 86 11.71 -0.60 0.06
N CYS A 87 11.20 -1.16 -1.05
CA CYS A 87 9.96 -0.69 -1.67
C CYS A 87 8.76 -0.77 -0.71
N LEU A 88 8.57 -1.88 0.00
CA LEU A 88 7.49 -2.03 0.98
C LEU A 88 7.66 -1.10 2.18
N ALA A 89 8.89 -0.85 2.63
CA ALA A 89 9.16 0.20 3.61
C ALA A 89 8.76 1.58 3.06
N GLY A 90 9.00 1.86 1.79
CA GLY A 90 8.52 3.05 1.07
C GLY A 90 7.00 3.18 1.06
N VAL A 91 6.27 2.09 0.85
CA VAL A 91 4.79 2.05 0.98
C VAL A 91 4.37 2.52 2.37
N GLY A 92 4.97 1.95 3.42
CA GLY A 92 4.72 2.31 4.81
C GLY A 92 5.04 3.78 5.09
N ALA A 93 6.22 4.24 4.68
CA ALA A 93 6.70 5.60 4.90
C ALA A 93 5.78 6.65 4.26
N VAL A 94 5.43 6.49 2.98
CA VAL A 94 4.50 7.40 2.30
C VAL A 94 3.12 7.35 2.95
N SER A 95 2.66 6.17 3.36
CA SER A 95 1.38 6.02 4.05
C SER A 95 1.35 6.84 5.34
N GLN A 96 2.32 6.63 6.23
CA GLN A 96 2.36 7.27 7.54
C GLN A 96 2.61 8.78 7.47
N THR A 97 3.43 9.24 6.52
CA THR A 97 3.82 10.66 6.42
C THR A 97 2.89 11.50 5.57
N ARG A 98 2.16 10.91 4.61
CA ARG A 98 1.32 11.65 3.64
C ARG A 98 -0.15 11.26 3.74
N ASN A 99 -0.50 9.99 3.49
CA ASN A 99 -1.90 9.58 3.41
C ASN A 99 -2.60 9.53 4.77
N VAL A 100 -1.93 9.06 5.82
CA VAL A 100 -2.51 8.94 7.17
C VAL A 100 -2.88 10.31 7.76
N PRO A 101 -2.04 11.37 7.68
CA PRO A 101 -2.43 12.72 8.09
C PRO A 101 -3.68 13.23 7.37
N ILE A 102 -3.75 13.05 6.05
CA ILE A 102 -4.94 13.41 5.26
C ILE A 102 -6.16 12.62 5.73
N ASN A 103 -6.02 11.30 5.92
CA ASN A 103 -7.09 10.44 6.39
C ASN A 103 -7.62 10.89 7.77
N ARG A 104 -6.73 11.30 8.69
CA ARG A 104 -7.12 11.81 10.00
C ARG A 104 -7.92 13.11 9.89
N ARG A 105 -7.48 14.06 9.05
CA ARG A 105 -8.24 15.29 8.75
C ARG A 105 -9.65 14.95 8.24
N VAL A 106 -9.75 14.11 7.21
CA VAL A 106 -11.04 13.71 6.63
C VAL A 106 -11.93 12.99 7.66
N LYS A 107 -11.37 12.09 8.48
CA LYS A 107 -12.13 11.34 9.50
C LYS A 107 -12.66 12.24 10.63
N SER A 108 -12.03 13.38 10.88
CA SER A 108 -12.47 14.33 11.90
C SER A 108 -13.70 15.15 11.52
N LEU A 109 -14.06 15.21 10.23
CA LEU A 109 -15.15 16.05 9.72
C LEU A 109 -16.51 15.40 9.90
N ASP A 110 -17.55 16.19 10.09
CA ASP A 110 -18.94 15.73 10.01
C ASP A 110 -19.43 15.75 8.56
N PRO A 111 -19.85 14.61 7.97
CA PRO A 111 -20.42 14.58 6.62
C PRO A 111 -21.64 15.49 6.43
N GLN A 112 -22.38 15.83 7.50
CA GLN A 112 -23.55 16.72 7.42
C GLN A 112 -23.20 18.21 7.59
N ALA A 113 -21.96 18.52 7.97
CA ALA A 113 -21.50 19.88 8.21
C ALA A 113 -20.08 20.07 7.65
N ILE A 114 -19.95 19.96 6.32
CA ILE A 114 -18.67 20.22 5.64
C ILE A 114 -18.34 21.72 5.75
N PRO A 115 -17.13 22.09 6.20
CA PRO A 115 -16.72 23.49 6.31
C PRO A 115 -16.80 24.24 4.98
N ALA A 116 -17.16 25.52 5.02
CA ALA A 116 -17.22 26.38 3.83
C ALA A 116 -15.85 26.60 3.17
N ASP A 117 -14.77 26.50 3.94
CA ASP A 117 -13.37 26.57 3.53
C ASP A 117 -12.78 25.18 3.20
N TRP A 118 -13.61 24.23 2.77
CA TRP A 118 -13.19 22.88 2.40
C TRP A 118 -12.07 22.89 1.35
N GLU A 119 -10.86 22.57 1.80
CA GLU A 119 -9.72 22.28 0.93
C GLU A 119 -9.77 20.83 0.49
N ASP A 120 -10.08 20.60 -0.78
CA ASP A 120 -10.23 19.26 -1.34
C ASP A 120 -8.91 18.45 -1.28
N PRO A 121 -8.83 17.41 -0.41
CA PRO A 121 -7.61 16.63 -0.26
C PRO A 121 -7.51 15.51 -1.29
N ARG A 122 -8.57 15.24 -2.08
CA ARG A 122 -8.70 14.02 -2.88
C ARG A 122 -7.61 13.93 -3.94
N GLY A 123 -7.28 15.05 -4.59
CA GLY A 123 -6.22 15.12 -5.59
C GLY A 123 -4.84 14.78 -5.00
N LEU A 124 -4.51 15.40 -3.87
CA LEU A 124 -3.23 15.16 -3.18
C LEU A 124 -3.14 13.73 -2.63
N TRP A 125 -4.21 13.25 -2.00
CA TRP A 125 -4.29 11.88 -1.48
C TRP A 125 -4.02 10.85 -2.56
N GLY A 126 -4.60 11.04 -3.74
CA GLY A 126 -4.44 10.15 -4.90
C GLY A 126 -3.03 10.10 -5.45
N LYS A 127 -2.37 11.25 -5.56
CA LYS A 127 -0.94 11.31 -5.97
C LYS A 127 -0.08 10.44 -5.05
N TRP A 128 -0.26 10.56 -3.73
CA TRP A 128 0.47 9.74 -2.78
C TRP A 128 0.03 8.28 -2.78
N ASN A 129 -1.24 7.99 -3.05
CA ASN A 129 -1.69 6.63 -3.26
C ASN A 129 -0.99 5.99 -4.46
N LEU A 130 -0.88 6.70 -5.58
CA LEU A 130 -0.20 6.21 -6.77
C LEU A 130 1.27 5.90 -6.50
N VAL A 131 1.99 6.76 -5.76
CA VAL A 131 3.37 6.49 -5.31
C VAL A 131 3.47 5.18 -4.51
N ARG A 132 2.55 4.96 -3.56
CA ARG A 132 2.49 3.70 -2.79
C ARG A 132 2.19 2.50 -3.68
N THR A 133 1.26 2.65 -4.63
CA THR A 133 0.93 1.60 -5.60
C THR A 133 2.16 1.23 -6.43
N THR A 134 2.93 2.22 -6.92
CA THR A 134 4.17 1.97 -7.66
C THR A 134 5.17 1.17 -6.83
N PHE A 135 5.42 1.56 -5.57
CA PHE A 135 6.32 0.81 -4.69
C PHE A 135 5.83 -0.63 -4.45
N ALA A 136 4.54 -0.83 -4.19
CA ALA A 136 3.99 -2.16 -3.95
C ALA A 136 4.08 -3.06 -5.19
N VAL A 137 3.81 -2.52 -6.39
CA VAL A 137 3.94 -3.25 -7.65
C VAL A 137 5.40 -3.58 -7.94
N LEU A 138 6.33 -2.65 -7.71
CA LEU A 138 7.76 -2.92 -7.87
C LEU A 138 8.26 -4.00 -6.90
N ALA A 139 7.79 -3.99 -5.65
CA ALA A 139 8.10 -5.05 -4.70
C ALA A 139 7.57 -6.42 -5.15
N LEU A 140 6.32 -6.49 -5.65
CA LEU A 140 5.76 -7.73 -6.20
C LEU A 140 6.57 -8.24 -7.41
N ILE A 141 6.94 -7.35 -8.33
CA ILE A 141 7.76 -7.71 -9.49
C ILE A 141 9.13 -8.22 -9.03
N GLY A 142 9.77 -7.53 -8.08
CA GLY A 142 11.03 -7.95 -7.48
C GLY A 142 10.94 -9.35 -6.85
N ASN A 143 9.86 -9.60 -6.10
CA ASN A 143 9.62 -10.88 -5.44
C ASN A 143 9.34 -12.01 -6.44
N ALA A 144 8.58 -11.74 -7.51
CA ALA A 144 8.36 -12.69 -8.59
C ALA A 144 9.65 -13.00 -9.36
N ALA A 145 10.44 -11.98 -9.68
CA ALA A 145 11.74 -12.16 -10.34
C ALA A 145 12.72 -12.94 -9.45
N ALA A 146 12.77 -12.65 -8.15
CA ALA A 146 13.59 -13.38 -7.19
C ALA A 146 13.17 -14.84 -7.11
N ALA A 147 11.86 -15.12 -7.07
CA ALA A 147 11.32 -16.47 -7.01
C ALA A 147 11.76 -17.34 -8.19
N VAL A 148 11.82 -16.79 -9.41
CA VAL A 148 12.27 -17.52 -10.60
C VAL A 148 13.78 -17.51 -10.81
N SER A 149 14.52 -16.67 -10.07
CA SER A 149 15.99 -16.58 -10.13
C SER A 149 16.69 -17.40 -9.05
N ALA A 150 15.93 -17.92 -8.08
CA ALA A 150 16.45 -18.70 -6.95
C ALA A 150 16.60 -20.20 -7.26
N PHE A 151 16.51 -20.59 -8.55
CA PHE A 151 16.63 -21.96 -9.05
C PHE A 151 17.74 -22.06 -10.10
#